data_AF-A0A9E5GMZ9-F1
#
_entry.id   AF-A0A9E5GMZ9-F1
#
_cell.length_a   1.000
_cell.length_b   1.000
_cell.length_c   1.000
_cell.angle_alpha   90.00
_cell.angle_beta   90.00
_cell.angle_gamma   90.00
#
_symmetry.space_group_name_H-M   'P 1'
#
loop_
_entity.id
_entity.type
_entity.pdbx_description
1 polymer ?
#
loop_
_entity_poly.entity_id
_entity_poly.type
_entity_poly.pdbx_seq_one_letter_code
_entity_poly.pdbx_strand_id
1 'polypeptide(L)'
;MKKSDFYKSLIFALNKYLDKNLVIEYTNGKLVFWLVNDKLQRFAFDDLSDGEQSLLIIIFTIYGYDLKYGTLIIDEPEVYFHPQMQRSFVRMVEKISSNIGTQFLISTYSPLFVDDVNIGNVYRFSKVAGNTKVQHPTLDFASNESTLIHLLKFENMSKIFFVNKIIMVEGETDQYFFEYYLKYMHTFPERKDKLTDYEIININGK
;
A
#
# COMPACT_ATOMS: atom_id res chain seq x y z
N MET A 1 25.80 -11.50 25.43
CA MET A 1 25.61 -10.08 25.09
C MET A 1 24.12 -9.73 25.15
N LYS A 2 23.73 -8.68 25.86
CA LYS A 2 22.36 -8.15 25.75
C LYS A 2 22.17 -7.60 24.33
N LYS A 3 21.20 -8.11 23.60
CA LYS A 3 20.81 -7.58 22.28
C LYS A 3 20.31 -6.15 22.45
N SER A 4 20.78 -5.21 21.63
CA SER A 4 20.30 -3.82 21.64
C SER A 4 18.82 -3.76 21.31
N ASP A 5 18.12 -2.73 21.77
CA ASP A 5 16.69 -2.57 21.47
C ASP A 5 16.46 -2.33 19.97
N PHE A 6 17.44 -1.71 19.30
CA PHE A 6 17.54 -1.68 17.84
C PHE A 6 17.46 -3.07 17.22
N TYR A 7 18.35 -3.98 17.62
CA TYR A 7 18.40 -5.33 17.05
C TYR A 7 17.11 -6.11 17.33
N LYS A 8 16.52 -5.96 18.52
CA LYS A 8 15.22 -6.60 18.83
C LYS A 8 14.10 -6.08 17.94
N SER A 9 14.04 -4.77 17.72
CA SER A 9 13.03 -4.12 16.87
C SER A 9 13.18 -4.54 15.40
N LEU A 10 14.42 -4.60 14.90
CA LEU A 10 14.72 -5.07 13.55
C LEU A 10 14.30 -6.52 13.36
N ILE A 11 14.68 -7.42 14.27
CA ILE A 11 14.28 -8.83 14.21
C ILE A 11 12.76 -8.98 14.26
N PHE A 12 12.08 -8.20 15.11
CA PHE A 12 10.63 -8.19 15.17
C PHE A 12 10.00 -7.77 13.84
N ALA A 13 10.53 -6.73 13.18
CA ALA A 13 10.04 -6.31 11.87
C ALA A 13 10.25 -7.40 10.82
N LEU A 14 11.45 -7.97 10.74
CA LEU A 14 11.77 -9.04 9.79
C LEU A 14 10.88 -10.27 9.99
N ASN A 15 10.69 -10.71 11.23
CA ASN A 15 9.81 -11.85 11.52
C ASN A 15 8.36 -11.52 11.17
N LYS A 16 7.87 -10.34 11.53
CA LYS A 16 6.49 -9.93 11.27
C LYS A 16 6.16 -9.80 9.78
N TYR A 17 7.09 -9.31 8.98
CA TYR A 17 6.82 -8.93 7.58
C TYR A 17 7.42 -9.89 6.53
N LEU A 18 8.44 -10.68 6.88
CA LEU A 18 9.10 -11.65 5.97
C LEU A 18 9.01 -13.10 6.45
N ASP A 19 8.43 -13.35 7.64
CA ASP A 19 8.41 -14.67 8.29
C ASP A 19 9.81 -15.28 8.42
N LYS A 20 10.81 -14.41 8.63
CA LYS A 20 12.24 -14.76 8.65
C LYS A 20 12.96 -13.99 9.74
N ASN A 21 13.92 -14.65 10.39
CA ASN A 21 14.78 -14.07 11.41
C ASN A 21 16.19 -13.81 10.86
N LEU A 22 16.78 -12.66 11.20
CA LEU A 22 18.15 -12.34 10.81
C LEU A 22 19.16 -13.01 11.75
N VAL A 23 19.99 -13.86 11.16
CA VAL A 23 21.14 -14.48 11.79
C VAL A 23 22.40 -13.85 11.21
N ILE A 24 23.30 -13.40 12.09
CA ILE A 24 24.57 -12.79 11.72
C ILE A 24 25.67 -13.71 12.22
N GLU A 25 26.48 -14.20 11.29
CA GLU A 25 27.62 -15.08 11.58
C GLU A 25 28.93 -14.38 11.19
N TYR A 26 30.00 -14.65 11.92
CA TYR A 26 31.34 -14.17 11.57
C TYR A 26 32.17 -15.36 11.09
N THR A 27 32.42 -15.43 9.79
CA THR A 27 33.14 -16.53 9.14
C THR A 27 34.23 -15.98 8.24
N ASN A 28 35.45 -16.54 8.34
CA ASN A 28 36.61 -16.15 7.53
C ASN A 28 36.90 -14.64 7.51
N GLY A 29 36.74 -13.96 8.65
CA GLY A 29 36.97 -12.52 8.75
C GLY A 29 35.86 -11.64 8.17
N LYS A 30 34.72 -12.23 7.75
CA LYS A 30 33.58 -11.53 7.15
C LYS A 30 32.32 -11.72 8.00
N LEU A 31 31.50 -10.68 8.06
CA LEU A 31 30.13 -10.80 8.54
C LEU A 31 29.27 -11.35 7.41
N VAL A 32 28.58 -12.46 7.69
CA VAL A 32 27.63 -13.10 6.79
C VAL A 32 26.24 -13.01 7.40
N PHE A 33 25.28 -12.59 6.58
CA PHE A 33 23.89 -12.42 6.98
C PHE A 33 23.06 -13.54 6.36
N TRP A 34 22.29 -14.22 7.21
CA TRP A 34 21.35 -15.24 6.79
C TRP A 34 19.95 -14.88 7.29
N LEU A 35 18.96 -15.07 6.46
CA LEU A 35 17.56 -15.07 6.88
C LEU A 35 17.13 -16.51 7.12
N VAL A 36 16.51 -16.77 8.27
CA VAL A 36 16.10 -18.13 8.67
C VAL A 36 14.60 -18.16 8.91
N ASN A 37 13.89 -19.03 8.20
CA ASN A 37 12.46 -19.25 8.42
C ASN A 37 12.20 -20.20 9.59
N ASP A 38 10.93 -20.39 9.94
CA ASP A 38 10.51 -21.29 11.03
C ASP A 38 10.86 -22.77 10.78
N LYS A 39 11.11 -23.16 9.53
CA LYS A 39 11.59 -24.50 9.14
C LYS A 39 13.12 -24.65 9.24
N LEU A 40 13.82 -23.66 9.82
CA LEU A 40 15.28 -23.62 9.94
C LEU A 40 16.02 -23.59 8.59
N GLN A 41 15.34 -23.24 7.50
CA GLN A 41 15.96 -23.06 6.18
C GLN A 41 16.65 -21.70 6.15
N ARG A 42 17.89 -21.68 5.64
CA ARG A 42 18.70 -20.47 5.49
C ARG A 42 18.56 -19.92 4.07
N PHE A 43 18.36 -18.62 3.97
CA PHE A 43 18.24 -17.87 2.72
C PHE A 43 19.30 -16.76 2.72
N ALA A 44 20.12 -16.72 1.67
CA ALA A 44 20.88 -15.53 1.32
C ALA A 44 19.96 -14.48 0.69
N PHE A 45 20.47 -13.28 0.45
CA PHE A 45 19.70 -12.21 -0.21
C PHE A 45 19.18 -12.64 -1.59
N ASP A 46 20.03 -13.32 -2.38
CA ASP A 46 19.70 -13.76 -3.73
C ASP A 46 18.71 -14.94 -3.76
N ASP A 47 18.47 -15.60 -2.63
CA ASP A 47 17.50 -16.71 -2.52
C ASP A 47 16.06 -16.21 -2.26
N LEU A 48 15.89 -14.92 -1.98
CA LEU A 48 14.60 -14.29 -1.71
C LEU A 48 13.87 -13.97 -3.01
N SER A 49 12.53 -13.93 -2.94
CA SER A 49 11.74 -13.35 -4.03
C SER A 49 11.98 -11.84 -4.16
N ASP A 50 11.76 -11.28 -5.35
CA ASP A 50 11.96 -9.84 -5.63
C ASP A 50 11.21 -8.93 -4.62
N GLY A 51 10.02 -9.35 -4.19
CA GLY A 51 9.26 -8.64 -3.16
C GLY A 51 9.87 -8.71 -1.78
N GLU A 52 10.38 -9.86 -1.38
CA GLU A 52 11.09 -10.02 -0.12
C GLU A 52 12.40 -9.22 -0.10
N GLN A 53 13.15 -9.23 -1.21
CA GLN A 53 14.35 -8.41 -1.38
C GLN A 53 14.03 -6.93 -1.22
N SER A 54 12.99 -6.45 -1.91
CA SER A 54 12.58 -5.04 -1.86
C SER A 54 12.14 -4.61 -0.46
N LEU A 55 11.32 -5.43 0.19
CA LEU A 55 10.89 -5.16 1.56
C LEU A 55 12.07 -5.17 2.54
N LEU A 56 13.02 -6.10 2.36
CA LEU A 56 14.22 -6.17 3.16
C LEU A 56 15.10 -4.92 2.99
N ILE A 57 15.28 -4.43 1.75
CA ILE A 57 15.99 -3.19 1.46
C ILE A 57 15.33 -2.01 2.18
N ILE A 58 14.00 -1.92 2.14
CA ILE A 58 13.30 -0.80 2.80
C ILE A 58 13.43 -0.90 4.32
N ILE A 59 13.27 -2.09 4.91
CA ILE A 59 13.49 -2.30 6.35
C ILE A 59 14.94 -1.91 6.72
N PHE A 60 15.95 -2.37 5.98
CA PHE A 60 17.33 -1.97 6.25
C PHE A 60 17.59 -0.49 6.02
N THR A 61 16.90 0.16 5.08
CA THR A 61 16.98 1.62 4.90
C THR A 61 16.41 2.34 6.11
N ILE A 62 15.25 1.91 6.59
CA ILE A 62 14.58 2.50 7.75
C ILE A 62 15.43 2.38 9.02
N TYR A 63 16.07 1.22 9.21
CA TYR A 63 16.85 0.92 10.41
C TYR A 63 18.33 1.32 10.27
N GLY A 64 18.86 1.35 9.05
CA GLY A 64 20.27 1.65 8.78
C GLY A 64 20.59 3.15 8.79
N TYR A 65 19.60 3.99 8.50
CA TYR A 65 19.70 5.45 8.61
C TYR A 65 19.04 5.95 9.90
N ASP A 66 19.58 7.03 10.48
CA ASP A 66 18.88 7.75 11.54
C ASP A 66 17.76 8.60 10.92
N LEU A 67 16.59 7.99 10.76
CA LEU A 67 15.42 8.64 10.18
C LEU A 67 14.60 9.44 11.20
N LYS A 68 15.08 9.59 12.44
CA LYS A 68 14.34 10.30 13.48
C LYS A 68 14.09 11.75 13.05
N TYR A 69 12.81 12.13 12.93
CA TYR A 69 12.38 13.42 12.35
C TYR A 69 12.88 13.70 10.92
N GLY A 70 13.34 12.66 10.21
CA GLY A 70 13.77 12.74 8.82
C GLY A 70 12.62 12.55 7.83
N THR A 71 12.97 12.54 6.54
CA THR A 71 12.03 12.33 5.44
C THR A 71 12.52 11.20 4.55
N LEU A 72 11.64 10.27 4.21
CA LEU A 72 11.90 9.20 3.25
C LEU A 72 10.90 9.30 2.09
N ILE A 73 11.43 9.30 0.87
CA ILE A 73 10.65 9.31 -0.37
C ILE A 73 10.77 7.94 -1.01
N ILE A 74 9.63 7.33 -1.37
CA ILE A 74 9.57 6.00 -1.98
C ILE A 74 8.71 6.10 -3.22
N ASP A 75 9.28 5.70 -4.36
CA ASP A 75 8.60 5.71 -5.65
C ASP A 75 8.08 4.31 -5.99
N GLU A 76 6.79 4.19 -6.26
CA GLU A 76 6.11 2.97 -6.75
C GLU A 76 6.50 1.65 -6.02
N PRO A 77 6.40 1.57 -4.68
CA PRO A 77 6.78 0.37 -3.92
C PRO A 77 5.97 -0.88 -4.27
N GLU A 78 4.79 -0.73 -4.89
CA GLU A 78 3.93 -1.84 -5.29
C GLU A 78 4.52 -2.76 -6.38
N VAL A 79 5.46 -2.28 -7.20
CA VAL A 79 6.01 -3.03 -8.35
C VAL A 79 6.59 -4.38 -7.93
N TYR A 80 7.09 -4.46 -6.70
CA TYR A 80 7.72 -5.66 -6.14
C TYR A 80 6.81 -6.40 -5.15
N PHE A 81 5.66 -5.85 -4.78
CA PHE A 81 4.84 -6.36 -3.68
C PHE A 81 3.58 -7.05 -4.15
N HIS A 82 3.37 -8.27 -3.66
CA HIS A 82 2.04 -8.88 -3.72
C HIS A 82 1.04 -8.09 -2.84
N PRO A 83 -0.27 -8.15 -3.14
CA PRO A 83 -1.31 -7.37 -2.45
C PRO A 83 -1.24 -7.37 -0.91
N GLN A 84 -0.93 -8.51 -0.30
CA GLN A 84 -0.81 -8.63 1.16
C GLN A 84 0.40 -7.86 1.72
N MET A 85 1.51 -7.81 0.96
CA MET A 85 2.71 -7.09 1.33
C MET A 85 2.49 -5.58 1.25
N GLN A 86 1.73 -5.10 0.26
CA GLN A 86 1.39 -3.69 0.11
C GLN A 86 0.64 -3.15 1.34
N ARG A 87 -0.40 -3.87 1.80
CA ARG A 87 -1.13 -3.53 3.03
C ARG A 87 -0.24 -3.55 4.26
N SER A 88 0.62 -4.57 4.35
CA SER A 88 1.54 -4.73 5.49
C SER A 88 2.59 -3.62 5.53
N PHE A 89 3.04 -3.18 4.36
CA PHE A 89 4.01 -2.11 4.19
C PHE A 89 3.46 -0.75 4.65
N VAL A 90 2.23 -0.39 4.25
CA VAL A 90 1.56 0.84 4.68
C VAL A 90 1.48 0.93 6.20
N ARG A 91 0.99 -0.14 6.84
CA ARG A 91 0.92 -0.23 8.31
C ARG A 91 2.29 -0.16 8.99
N MET A 92 3.32 -0.69 8.35
CA MET A 92 4.70 -0.60 8.85
C MET A 92 5.17 0.85 8.86
N VAL A 93 5.01 1.54 7.73
CA VAL A 93 5.41 2.92 7.53
C VAL A 93 4.70 3.87 8.48
N GLU A 94 3.38 3.74 8.65
CA GLU A 94 2.59 4.53 9.61
C GLU A 94 3.07 4.35 11.04
N LYS A 95 3.36 3.09 11.42
CA LYS A 95 3.89 2.78 12.75
C LYS A 95 5.29 3.39 12.94
N ILE A 96 6.14 3.41 11.94
CA ILE A 96 7.46 4.04 12.04
C ILE A 96 7.31 5.56 12.16
N SER A 97 6.49 6.16 11.29
CA SER A 97 6.19 7.60 11.29
C SER A 97 5.74 8.08 12.67
N SER A 98 4.77 7.38 13.27
CA SER A 98 4.27 7.71 14.61
C SER A 98 5.29 7.50 15.74
N ASN A 99 6.18 6.52 15.63
CA ASN A 99 7.14 6.20 16.70
C ASN A 99 8.36 7.13 16.73
N ILE A 100 8.90 7.50 15.56
CA ILE A 100 10.17 8.25 15.47
C ILE A 100 10.03 9.60 14.74
N GLY A 101 8.82 9.97 14.34
CA GLY A 101 8.52 11.25 13.70
C GLY A 101 9.01 11.35 12.25
N THR A 102 9.31 10.23 11.59
CA THR A 102 9.75 10.21 10.18
C THR A 102 8.58 10.53 9.25
N GLN A 103 8.77 11.47 8.34
CA GLN A 103 7.82 11.74 7.26
C GLN A 103 8.06 10.79 6.09
N PHE A 104 7.01 10.10 5.64
CA PHE A 104 7.07 9.28 4.44
C PHE A 104 6.27 9.94 3.32
N LEU A 105 6.89 10.09 2.15
CA LEU A 105 6.21 10.46 0.91
C LEU A 105 6.27 9.27 -0.04
N ILE A 106 5.10 8.73 -0.37
CA ILE A 106 4.96 7.53 -1.21
C ILE A 106 4.15 7.91 -2.44
N SER A 107 4.70 7.69 -3.62
CA SER A 107 3.93 7.63 -4.86
C SER A 107 3.45 6.19 -5.07
N THR A 108 2.23 6.02 -5.59
CA THR A 108 1.68 4.68 -5.85
C THR A 108 0.55 4.76 -6.87
N TYR A 109 0.47 3.75 -7.73
CA TYR A 109 -0.68 3.42 -8.57
C TYR A 109 -1.58 2.37 -7.92
N SER A 110 -1.21 1.84 -6.76
CA SER A 110 -1.98 0.80 -6.11
C SER A 110 -3.02 1.36 -5.14
N PRO A 111 -4.31 1.02 -5.33
CA PRO A 111 -5.34 1.37 -4.36
C PRO A 111 -5.16 0.67 -3.01
N LEU A 112 -4.33 -0.37 -2.93
CA LEU A 112 -4.08 -1.10 -1.68
C LEU A 112 -3.20 -0.33 -0.68
N PHE A 113 -2.63 0.81 -1.11
CA PHE A 113 -1.90 1.73 -0.24
C PHE A 113 -2.81 2.71 0.50
N VAL A 114 -4.07 2.82 0.10
CA VAL A 114 -5.04 3.74 0.68
C VAL A 114 -5.99 2.96 1.60
N ASP A 115 -6.12 3.42 2.84
CA ASP A 115 -7.06 2.88 3.82
C ASP A 115 -7.77 3.99 4.61
N ASP A 116 -8.64 3.60 5.56
CA ASP A 116 -9.42 4.52 6.38
C ASP A 116 -8.56 5.35 7.36
N VAL A 117 -7.34 4.91 7.65
CA VAL A 117 -6.41 5.58 8.58
C VAL A 117 -5.63 6.66 7.84
N ASN A 118 -5.19 6.39 6.62
CA ASN A 118 -4.33 7.32 5.87
C ASN A 118 -5.05 8.17 4.82
N ILE A 119 -6.35 7.97 4.60
CA ILE A 119 -7.14 8.69 3.61
C ILE A 119 -6.98 10.22 3.66
N GLY A 120 -6.86 10.80 4.86
CA GLY A 120 -6.66 12.24 5.04
C GLY A 120 -5.31 12.75 4.53
N ASN A 121 -4.36 11.83 4.31
CA ASN A 121 -3.00 12.08 3.81
C ASN A 121 -2.83 11.65 2.35
N VAL A 122 -3.92 11.37 1.62
CA VAL A 122 -3.86 10.96 0.21
C VAL A 122 -4.03 12.17 -0.70
N TYR A 123 -3.10 12.32 -1.64
CA TYR A 123 -3.09 13.41 -2.63
C TYR A 123 -3.16 12.81 -4.04
N ARG A 124 -4.23 13.12 -4.77
CA ARG A 124 -4.40 12.76 -6.18
C ARG A 124 -3.86 13.88 -7.07
N PHE A 125 -2.94 13.53 -7.94
CA PHE A 125 -2.39 14.42 -8.96
C PHE A 125 -3.04 14.11 -10.31
N SER A 126 -3.47 15.14 -11.04
CA SER A 126 -4.06 15.01 -12.38
C SER A 126 -3.64 16.18 -13.27
N LYS A 127 -3.63 15.98 -14.60
CA LYS A 127 -3.32 17.04 -15.56
C LYS A 127 -4.62 17.59 -16.16
N VAL A 128 -4.88 18.87 -15.96
CA VAL A 128 -6.07 19.56 -16.48
C VAL A 128 -5.63 20.79 -17.27
N ALA A 129 -5.94 20.82 -18.56
CA ALA A 129 -5.60 21.92 -19.47
C ALA A 129 -4.12 22.35 -19.41
N GLY A 130 -3.20 21.37 -19.34
CA GLY A 130 -1.76 21.63 -19.28
C GLY A 130 -1.20 21.88 -17.87
N ASN A 131 -2.05 22.09 -16.87
CA ASN A 131 -1.65 22.36 -15.49
C ASN A 131 -1.84 21.14 -14.58
N THR A 132 -1.02 21.03 -13.52
CA THR A 132 -1.21 20.01 -12.47
C THR A 132 -2.29 20.48 -11.50
N LYS A 133 -3.33 19.66 -11.36
CA LYS A 133 -4.37 19.81 -10.35
C LYS A 133 -4.15 18.76 -9.27
N VAL A 134 -4.06 19.21 -8.02
CA VAL A 134 -3.96 18.35 -6.84
C VAL A 134 -5.30 18.35 -6.12
N GLN A 135 -5.76 17.17 -5.73
CA GLN A 135 -6.97 16.97 -4.95
C GLN A 135 -6.63 16.10 -3.75
N HIS A 136 -7.18 16.42 -2.58
CA HIS A 136 -7.07 15.56 -1.40
C HIS A 136 -8.43 15.52 -0.70
N PRO A 137 -8.78 14.43 -0.01
CA PRO A 137 -10.00 14.36 0.79
C PRO A 137 -9.96 15.44 1.89
N THR A 138 -10.97 16.31 1.92
CA THR A 138 -11.21 17.22 3.05
C THR A 138 -12.20 16.53 3.99
N LEU A 139 -11.69 15.85 5.01
CA LEU A 139 -12.52 15.17 6.00
C LEU A 139 -12.84 16.17 7.11
N ASP A 140 -14.08 16.62 7.17
CA ASP A 140 -14.59 17.44 8.27
C ASP A 140 -15.27 16.50 9.27
N PHE A 141 -14.51 16.08 10.29
CA PHE A 141 -14.90 15.10 11.33
C PHE A 141 -16.14 15.49 12.15
N ALA A 142 -16.70 16.68 11.91
CA ALA A 142 -17.83 17.24 12.64
C ALA A 142 -19.21 16.90 12.03
N SER A 143 -19.29 16.40 10.79
CA SER A 143 -20.58 16.17 10.13
C SER A 143 -20.65 14.86 9.34
N ASN A 144 -21.33 13.85 9.91
CA ASN A 144 -21.82 12.63 9.26
C ASN A 144 -20.81 11.86 8.38
N GLU A 145 -19.77 11.36 9.03
CA GLU A 145 -18.73 10.50 8.45
C GLU A 145 -19.07 9.00 8.38
N SER A 146 -20.32 8.62 8.12
CA SER A 146 -20.62 7.20 7.90
C SER A 146 -20.19 6.79 6.50
N THR A 147 -20.57 7.52 5.45
CA THR A 147 -20.48 7.00 4.07
C THR A 147 -19.04 6.84 3.57
N LEU A 148 -18.18 7.86 3.58
CA LEU A 148 -16.81 7.73 3.04
C LEU A 148 -15.95 6.72 3.84
N ILE A 149 -16.01 6.77 5.17
CA ILE A 149 -15.29 5.81 6.02
C ILE A 149 -15.87 4.39 5.85
N HIS A 150 -17.20 4.25 5.77
CA HIS A 150 -17.84 2.95 5.52
C HIS A 150 -17.52 2.41 4.12
N LEU A 151 -17.45 3.27 3.10
CA LEU A 151 -17.04 2.92 1.75
C LEU A 151 -15.58 2.45 1.74
N LEU A 152 -14.66 3.15 2.43
CA LEU A 152 -13.25 2.76 2.50
C LEU A 152 -12.99 1.50 3.32
N LYS A 153 -13.84 1.18 4.30
CA LYS A 153 -13.81 -0.11 5.00
C LYS A 153 -14.04 -1.29 4.06
N PHE A 154 -14.65 -1.08 2.89
CA PHE A 154 -14.71 -2.10 1.85
C PHE A 154 -13.47 -2.03 0.98
N GLU A 155 -12.68 -3.11 1.01
CA GLU A 155 -11.35 -3.21 0.43
C GLU A 155 -11.22 -2.87 -1.06
N ASN A 156 -12.32 -2.81 -1.81
CA ASN A 156 -12.33 -2.51 -3.25
C ASN A 156 -12.55 -1.04 -3.60
N MET A 157 -12.81 -0.18 -2.61
CA MET A 157 -13.30 1.18 -2.85
C MET A 157 -12.21 2.25 -2.97
N SER A 158 -10.99 1.96 -2.52
CA SER A 158 -9.83 2.82 -2.79
C SER A 158 -9.55 2.98 -4.29
N LYS A 159 -10.06 2.07 -5.14
CA LYS A 159 -10.05 2.21 -6.60
C LYS A 159 -10.71 3.50 -7.10
N ILE A 160 -11.62 4.11 -6.31
CA ILE A 160 -12.20 5.43 -6.61
C ILE A 160 -11.12 6.47 -6.93
N PHE A 161 -10.00 6.43 -6.21
CA PHE A 161 -8.92 7.41 -6.39
C PHE A 161 -8.20 7.26 -7.73
N PHE A 162 -8.34 6.12 -8.39
CA PHE A 162 -7.60 5.74 -9.58
C PHE A 162 -8.44 5.76 -10.86
N VAL A 163 -9.75 6.01 -10.75
CA VAL A 163 -10.64 6.12 -11.90
C VAL A 163 -11.13 7.55 -12.14
N ASN A 164 -11.52 7.86 -13.37
CA ASN A 164 -12.14 9.14 -13.72
C ASN A 164 -13.66 9.14 -13.56
N LYS A 165 -14.32 7.98 -13.60
CA LYS A 165 -15.78 7.85 -13.54
C LYS A 165 -16.18 6.84 -12.47
N ILE A 166 -17.23 7.15 -11.71
CA ILE A 166 -17.77 6.27 -10.68
C ILE A 166 -19.25 6.05 -10.98
N ILE A 167 -19.68 4.80 -10.99
CA ILE A 167 -21.09 4.42 -11.13
C ILE A 167 -21.55 3.91 -9.76
N MET A 168 -22.37 4.69 -9.07
CA MET A 168 -22.95 4.28 -7.79
C MET A 168 -24.25 3.53 -8.00
N VAL A 169 -24.42 2.39 -7.33
CA VAL A 169 -25.58 1.51 -7.42
C VAL A 169 -26.11 1.15 -6.04
N GLU A 170 -27.42 0.98 -5.87
CA GLU A 170 -28.04 0.84 -4.54
C GLU A 170 -27.85 -0.57 -3.93
N GLY A 171 -27.65 -1.60 -4.75
CA GLY A 171 -27.49 -2.97 -4.29
C GLY A 171 -26.74 -3.90 -5.26
N GLU A 172 -26.52 -5.15 -4.83
CA GLU A 172 -25.75 -6.14 -5.59
C GLU A 172 -26.37 -6.45 -6.96
N THR A 173 -27.70 -6.55 -7.03
CA THR A 173 -28.43 -6.79 -8.30
C THR A 173 -28.11 -5.71 -9.33
N ASP A 174 -28.12 -4.44 -8.91
CA ASP A 174 -27.80 -3.31 -9.78
C ASP A 174 -26.33 -3.38 -10.22
N GLN A 175 -25.43 -3.73 -9.31
CA GLN A 175 -24.02 -3.92 -9.63
C GLN A 175 -23.85 -4.96 -10.74
N TYR A 176 -24.44 -6.15 -10.59
CA TYR A 176 -24.39 -7.20 -11.61
C TYR A 176 -24.98 -6.75 -12.94
N PHE A 177 -26.11 -6.04 -12.89
CA PHE A 177 -26.75 -5.50 -14.09
C PHE A 177 -25.82 -4.52 -14.83
N PHE A 178 -25.23 -3.55 -14.12
CA PHE A 178 -24.33 -2.57 -14.73
C PHE A 178 -23.02 -3.20 -15.21
N GLU A 179 -22.46 -4.15 -14.47
CA GLU A 179 -21.28 -4.91 -14.92
C GLU A 179 -21.55 -5.65 -16.23
N TYR A 180 -22.70 -6.31 -16.33
CA TYR A 180 -23.12 -7.00 -17.56
C TYR A 180 -23.40 -6.00 -18.69
N TYR A 181 -24.16 -4.94 -18.41
CA TYR A 181 -24.56 -3.94 -19.39
C TYR A 181 -23.36 -3.22 -19.99
N LEU A 182 -22.38 -2.83 -19.17
CA LEU A 182 -21.17 -2.18 -19.66
C LEU A 182 -20.29 -3.14 -20.46
N LYS A 183 -20.15 -4.41 -20.02
CA LYS A 183 -19.48 -5.45 -20.82
C LYS A 183 -20.15 -5.64 -22.18
N TYR A 184 -21.48 -5.63 -22.22
CA TYR A 184 -22.24 -5.68 -23.47
C TYR A 184 -22.00 -4.43 -24.32
N MET A 185 -22.02 -3.24 -23.74
CA MET A 185 -21.77 -1.98 -24.47
C MET A 185 -20.35 -1.89 -25.05
N HIS A 186 -19.37 -2.54 -24.41
CA HIS A 186 -18.00 -2.68 -24.92
C HIS A 186 -17.88 -3.54 -26.19
N THR A 187 -18.90 -4.34 -26.51
CA THR A 187 -18.93 -5.09 -27.77
C THR A 187 -19.20 -4.20 -28.99
N PHE A 188 -19.69 -2.97 -28.77
CA PHE A 188 -19.91 -2.00 -29.84
C PHE A 188 -18.67 -1.11 -30.05
N PRO A 189 -18.04 -1.14 -31.25
CA PRO A 189 -16.80 -0.40 -31.52
C PRO A 189 -16.92 1.12 -31.26
N GLU A 190 -18.07 1.71 -31.56
CA GLU A 190 -18.32 3.15 -31.41
C GLU A 190 -18.35 3.65 -29.95
N ARG A 191 -18.51 2.74 -28.97
CA ARG A 191 -18.68 3.08 -27.55
C ARG A 191 -17.50 2.66 -26.68
N LYS A 192 -16.59 1.86 -27.23
CA LYS A 192 -15.43 1.31 -26.52
C LYS A 192 -14.55 2.40 -25.91
N ASP A 193 -14.26 3.45 -26.67
CA ASP A 193 -13.41 4.56 -26.21
C ASP A 193 -14.10 5.48 -25.21
N LYS A 194 -15.44 5.52 -25.20
CA LYS A 194 -16.23 6.37 -24.28
C LYS A 194 -16.43 5.74 -22.90
N LEU A 195 -16.41 4.41 -22.84
CA LEU A 195 -16.64 3.61 -21.63
C LEU A 195 -15.35 3.06 -21.04
N THR A 196 -14.26 3.82 -21.07
CA THR A 196 -13.04 3.48 -20.34
C THR A 196 -13.00 4.18 -18.99
N ASP A 197 -12.21 3.60 -18.08
CA ASP A 197 -11.77 4.22 -16.83
C ASP A 197 -12.91 4.57 -15.85
N TYR A 198 -13.66 3.53 -15.48
CA TYR A 198 -14.76 3.60 -14.52
C TYR A 198 -14.68 2.48 -13.47
N GLU A 199 -15.24 2.70 -12.28
CA GLU A 199 -15.50 1.66 -11.27
C GLU A 199 -16.99 1.70 -10.89
N ILE A 200 -17.59 0.51 -10.70
CA ILE A 200 -18.96 0.37 -10.17
C ILE A 200 -18.91 0.13 -8.67
N ILE A 201 -19.77 0.83 -7.94
CA ILE A 201 -19.73 0.91 -6.49
C ILE A 201 -21.12 0.69 -5.93
N ASN A 202 -21.27 -0.37 -5.14
CA ASN A 202 -22.47 -0.61 -4.38
C ASN A 202 -22.46 0.21 -3.08
N ILE A 203 -23.45 1.08 -2.90
CA ILE A 203 -23.62 1.92 -1.70
C ILE A 203 -24.48 1.28 -0.60
N ASN A 204 -24.99 0.06 -0.83
CA ASN A 204 -25.77 -0.74 0.11
C ASN A 204 -26.98 -0.01 0.71
N GLY A 205 -27.76 0.69 -0.13
CA GLY A 205 -28.98 1.41 0.25
C GLY A 205 -28.96 2.92 -0.03
N LYS A 206 -30.05 3.59 0.35
CA LYS A 206 -30.21 5.06 0.30
C LYS A 206 -29.80 5.73 1.61
#